data_AF-A0A524FU08-F1
#
_entry.id   AF-A0A524FU08-F1
#
_cell.length_a   1.000
_cell.length_b   1.000
_cell.length_c   1.000
_cell.angle_alpha   90.00
_cell.angle_beta   90.00
_cell.angle_gamma   90.00
#
_symmetry.space_group_name_H-M   'P 1'
#
loop_
_entity.id
_entity.type
_entity.pdbx_description
1 polymer ?
#
loop_
_entity_poly.entity_id
_entity_poly.type
_entity_poly.pdbx_seq_one_letter_code
_entity_poly.pdbx_strand_id
1 'polypeptide(L)' 'MLGQADEAAYMAAMAAFYIVMVIIWIIWILVAYWAYKDAKKRGMDNPIVWFFVVWCLGCIGLIIYILVRKK' A
#
# COMPACT_ATOMS: atom_id res chain seq x y z
N MET A 1 9.82 35.45 -14.46
CA MET A 1 10.49 34.23 -14.95
C MET A 1 11.19 33.61 -13.76
N LEU A 2 10.93 32.34 -13.44
CA LEU A 2 11.64 31.65 -12.36
C LEU A 2 13.13 31.60 -12.71
N GLY A 3 14.01 31.75 -11.72
CA GLY A 3 15.44 31.55 -11.90
C GLY A 3 15.73 30.08 -12.19
N GLN A 4 16.82 29.81 -12.92
CA GLN A 4 17.28 28.45 -13.24
C GLN A 4 17.45 27.56 -11.99
N ALA A 5 17.82 28.16 -10.85
CA ALA A 5 17.92 27.46 -9.56
C ALA A 5 16.55 27.03 -9.01
N ASP A 6 15.52 27.84 -9.24
CA ASP A 6 14.16 27.61 -8.76
C ASP A 6 13.53 26.43 -9.53
N GLU A 7 13.74 26.38 -10.85
CA GLU A 7 13.29 25.28 -11.70
C GLU A 7 13.90 23.94 -11.29
N ALA A 8 15.20 23.92 -10.99
CA ALA A 8 15.88 22.71 -10.50
C ALA A 8 15.29 22.23 -9.16
N ALA A 9 14.94 23.14 -8.25
CA ALA A 9 14.33 22.80 -6.97
C ALA A 9 12.93 22.19 -7.14
N TYR A 10 12.09 22.73 -8.03
CA TYR A 10 10.78 22.15 -8.33
C TYR A 10 10.89 20.73 -8.90
N MET A 11 11.81 20.49 -9.83
CA MET A 11 12.01 19.17 -10.41
C MET A 11 12.48 18.14 -9.37
N ALA A 12 13.39 18.53 -8.48
CA ALA A 12 13.84 17.68 -7.38
C ALA A 12 12.69 17.34 -6.40
N ALA A 13 11.87 18.33 -6.04
CA ALA A 13 10.72 18.13 -5.15
C ALA A 13 9.68 17.17 -5.76
N MET A 14 9.38 17.32 -7.06
CA MET A 14 8.48 16.41 -7.77
C MET A 14 9.03 14.99 -7.82
N ALA A 15 10.32 14.83 -8.13
CA ALA A 15 10.97 13.51 -8.13
C ALA A 15 10.91 12.84 -6.75
N ALA A 16 11.21 13.58 -5.68
CA ALA A 16 11.11 13.08 -4.32
C ALA A 16 9.67 12.65 -3.96
N PHE A 17 8.66 13.45 -4.34
CA PHE A 17 7.26 13.09 -4.14
C PHE A 17 6.88 11.77 -4.84
N TYR A 18 7.27 11.60 -6.10
CA TYR A 18 7.02 10.35 -6.83
C TYR A 18 7.70 9.14 -6.18
N ILE A 19 8.94 9.28 -5.74
CA ILE A 19 9.66 8.21 -5.04
C ILE A 19 8.92 7.80 -3.76
N VAL A 20 8.48 8.78 -2.96
CA VAL A 20 7.70 8.52 -1.74
C VAL A 20 6.39 7.79 -2.07
N MET A 21 5.67 8.24 -3.11
CA MET A 21 4.43 7.57 -3.53
C MET A 21 4.66 6.12 -3.97
N VAL A 22 5.73 5.85 -4.72
CA VAL A 22 6.09 4.48 -5.15
C VAL A 22 6.44 3.61 -3.94
N ILE A 23 7.20 4.12 -2.97
CA ILE A 23 7.54 3.38 -1.74
C ILE A 23 6.27 3.02 -0.96
N ILE A 24 5.36 3.98 -0.79
CA ILE A 24 4.07 3.75 -0.11
C ILE A 24 3.24 2.69 -0.85
N TRP A 25 3.22 2.74 -2.18
CA TRP A 25 2.54 1.73 -2.99
C TRP A 25 3.11 0.32 -2.82
N ILE A 26 4.44 0.20 -2.81
CA ILE A 26 5.13 -1.08 -2.57
C ILE A 26 4.78 -1.61 -1.18
N ILE A 27 4.79 -0.76 -0.15
CA ILE A 27 4.40 -1.13 1.22
C ILE A 27 2.97 -1.68 1.22
N TRP A 28 2.02 -1.02 0.56
CA TRP A 28 0.64 -1.50 0.49
C TRP A 28 0.48 -2.85 -0.19
N ILE A 29 1.22 -3.11 -1.26
CA ILE A 29 1.25 -4.42 -1.91
C ILE A 29 1.79 -5.49 -0.94
N LEU A 30 2.84 -5.19 -0.18
CA LEU A 30 3.40 -6.10 0.82
C LEU A 30 2.41 -6.38 1.95
N VAL A 31 1.66 -5.37 2.40
CA VAL A 31 0.61 -5.50 3.43
C VAL A 31 -0.57 -6.35 2.92
N ALA A 32 -1.02 -6.13 1.68
CA ALA A 32 -2.05 -6.96 1.06
C ALA A 32 -1.58 -8.41 0.90
N TYR A 33 -0.32 -8.61 0.49
CA TYR A 33 0.28 -9.93 0.39
C TYR A 33 0.43 -10.62 1.75
N TRP A 34 0.75 -9.86 2.79
CA TRP A 34 0.73 -10.34 4.16
C TRP A 34 -0.67 -10.82 4.57
N ALA A 35 -1.72 -10.04 4.28
CA ALA A 35 -3.10 -10.43 4.59
C ALA A 35 -3.49 -11.75 3.89
N TYR A 36 -3.11 -11.93 2.62
CA TYR A 36 -3.27 -13.20 1.92
C TYR A 36 -2.56 -14.36 2.61
N LYS A 37 -1.28 -14.19 2.96
CA LYS A 37 -0.49 -15.23 3.62
C LYS A 37 -1.05 -15.57 5.00
N ASP A 38 -1.47 -14.58 5.76
CA ASP A 38 -2.07 -14.75 7.08
C ASP A 38 -3.41 -15.47 6.97
N ALA A 39 -4.27 -15.11 6.02
CA ALA A 39 -5.54 -15.79 5.76
C ALA A 39 -5.34 -17.26 5.35
N LYS A 40 -4.34 -17.53 4.50
CA LYS A 40 -3.97 -18.88 4.07
C LYS A 40 -3.48 -19.74 5.24
N LYS A 41 -2.64 -19.18 6.12
CA LYS A 41 -2.15 -19.87 7.34
C LYS A 41 -3.28 -20.19 8.31
N ARG A 42 -4.30 -19.34 8.37
CA ARG A 42 -5.47 -19.47 9.25
C ARG A 42 -6.57 -20.39 8.69
N GLY A 43 -6.36 -21.00 7.51
CA GLY A 43 -7.37 -21.85 6.86
C GLY A 43 -8.67 -21.08 6.59
N MET A 44 -8.57 -19.82 6.20
CA MET A 44 -9.73 -19.04 5.76
C MET A 44 -10.08 -19.41 4.31
N ASP A 45 -11.37 -19.51 4.03
CA ASP A 45 -11.85 -19.76 2.68
C ASP A 45 -11.50 -18.56 1.79
N ASN A 46 -11.03 -18.85 0.57
CA ASN A 46 -10.61 -17.85 -0.42
C ASN A 46 -9.59 -16.80 0.11
N PRO A 47 -8.37 -17.18 0.52
CA PRO A 47 -7.37 -16.24 1.05
C PRO A 47 -7.05 -15.05 0.14
N ILE A 48 -7.19 -15.23 -1.18
CA ILE A 48 -6.91 -14.20 -2.18
C ILE A 48 -7.88 -13.02 -2.10
N VAL A 49 -9.10 -13.21 -1.59
CA VAL A 49 -10.06 -12.12 -1.38
C VAL A 49 -9.48 -11.08 -0.43
N TRP A 50 -8.77 -11.52 0.61
CA TRP A 50 -8.16 -10.62 1.58
C TRP A 50 -7.00 -9.80 1.02
N PHE A 51 -6.29 -10.30 -0.01
CA PHE A 51 -5.35 -9.47 -0.76
C PHE A 51 -6.07 -8.28 -1.40
N PHE A 52 -7.13 -8.54 -2.17
CA PHE A 52 -7.85 -7.50 -2.90
C PHE A 52 -8.59 -6.54 -1.97
N VAL A 53 -9.19 -7.03 -0.88
CA VAL A 53 -9.84 -6.19 0.12
C VAL A 53 -8.84 -5.18 0.70
N VAL A 54 -7.67 -5.65 1.14
CA VAL A 54 -6.64 -4.78 1.74
C VAL A 54 -5.99 -3.85 0.70
N TRP A 55 -5.75 -4.34 -0.52
CA TRP A 55 -5.13 -3.54 -1.57
C TRP A 55 -6.06 -2.44 -2.10
N CYS A 56 -7.35 -2.73 -2.33
CA CYS A 56 -8.30 -1.77 -2.90
C CYS A 56 -8.87 -0.79 -1.86
N LEU A 57 -9.11 -1.23 -0.63
CA LEU A 57 -9.70 -0.39 0.42
C LEU A 57 -8.64 0.23 1.36
N GLY A 58 -7.36 -0.10 1.17
CA GLY A 58 -6.24 0.39 1.96
C GLY A 58 -6.43 0.12 3.47
N CYS A 59 -6.30 1.18 4.28
CA CYS A 59 -6.45 1.11 5.74
C CYS A 59 -7.78 0.50 6.17
N ILE A 60 -8.88 0.84 5.48
CA ILE A 60 -10.21 0.32 5.84
C ILE A 60 -10.25 -1.19 5.61
N GLY A 61 -9.73 -1.65 4.47
CA GLY A 61 -9.62 -3.09 4.18
C GLY A 61 -8.76 -3.84 5.18
N LEU A 62 -7.65 -3.23 5.60
CA LEU A 62 -6.76 -3.79 6.62
C LEU A 62 -7.45 -3.91 7.99
N ILE A 63 -8.19 -2.88 8.41
CA ILE A 63 -8.95 -2.89 9.66
C ILE A 63 -10.01 -4.00 9.62
N ILE A 64 -10.79 -4.09 8.54
CA ILE A 64 -11.80 -5.15 8.35
C ILE A 64 -11.13 -6.53 8.43
N TYR A 65 -9.99 -6.72 7.75
CA TYR A 65 -9.26 -7.99 7.78
C TYR A 65 -8.83 -8.38 9.21
N ILE A 66 -8.25 -7.45 9.96
CA ILE A 66 -7.78 -7.72 11.34
C ILE A 66 -8.94 -8.08 12.28
N LEU A 67 -10.12 -7.51 12.06
CA LEU A 67 -11.32 -7.79 12.87
C LEU A 67 -11.94 -9.15 12.54
N VAL A 68 -11.95 -9.54 11.26
CA VAL A 68 -12.64 -10.76 10.78
C VAL A 68 -11.73 -11.99 10.78
N ARG A 69 -10.40 -11.82 10.71
CA ARG A 69 -9.47 -12.96 10.63
C ARG A 69 -9.70 -13.95 11.78
N LYS A 70 -9.69 -15.25 11.44
CA LYS A 70 -9.79 -16.34 12.42
C LYS A 70 -8.64 -16.22 13.42
N LYS A 71 -8.88 -16.45 14.71
CA LYS A 71 -7.83 -16.38 15.74
C LYS A 71 -6.77 -17.47 15.57
#